data_AF-A0A850BVB5-F1
#
_entry.id   AF-A0A850BVB5-F1
#
_cell.length_a   1.000
_cell.length_b   1.000
_cell.length_c   1.000
_cell.angle_alpha   90.00
_cell.angle_beta   90.00
_cell.angle_gamma   90.00
#
_symmetry.space_group_name_H-M   'P 1'
#
loop_
_entity.id
_entity.type
_entity.pdbx_description
1 polymer ?
#
loop_
_entity_poly.entity_id
_entity_poly.type
_entity_poly.pdbx_seq_one_letter_code
_entity_poly.pdbx_strand_id
1 'polypeptide(L)'
;MLGAKIEMLRASATGKLYEPRLRAKQKAIEAIPEGALKTAPLAAELSEMDGQHDGFGAAIFYIGEAVAAHPKLSKAVKEAVKEAQAIFVPQLGVLRAPYADEAAAALDNRPELARIRDNLKAVAVPGGGSLLDWVKGFLAAGDQLDKLLRQRATLLAGVENASSSAPLRSSTVGLLGRFRDALRDELEDDEN
;
A
#
# COMPACT_ATOMS: atom_id res chain seq x y z
N MET A 1 -15.30 -27.01 27.38
CA MET A 1 -15.18 -25.68 28.02
C MET A 1 -15.87 -24.54 27.26
N LEU A 2 -15.90 -24.52 25.92
CA LEU A 2 -16.60 -23.45 25.17
C LEU A 2 -18.13 -23.50 25.33
N GLY A 3 -18.74 -24.70 25.32
CA GLY A 3 -20.20 -24.87 25.40
C GLY A 3 -20.83 -24.36 26.70
N ALA A 4 -20.25 -24.65 27.85
CA ALA A 4 -20.75 -24.17 29.14
C ALA A 4 -20.70 -22.63 29.26
N LYS A 5 -19.65 -21.99 28.73
CA LYS A 5 -19.52 -20.53 28.68
C LYS A 5 -20.56 -19.89 27.75
N ILE A 6 -20.92 -20.57 26.65
CA ILE A 6 -21.98 -20.11 25.74
C ILE A 6 -23.35 -20.18 26.43
N GLU A 7 -23.66 -21.23 27.19
CA GLU A 7 -24.95 -21.32 27.90
C GLU A 7 -25.07 -20.27 29.01
N MET A 8 -24.00 -19.97 29.74
CA MET A 8 -23.98 -18.87 30.72
C MET A 8 -24.18 -17.51 30.05
N LEU A 9 -23.52 -17.27 28.91
CA LEU A 9 -23.73 -16.07 28.09
C LEU A 9 -25.18 -15.99 27.62
N ARG A 10 -25.80 -17.07 27.17
CA ARG A 10 -27.22 -17.08 26.78
C ARG A 10 -28.18 -16.83 27.93
N ALA A 11 -27.77 -17.11 29.17
CA ALA A 11 -28.58 -16.83 30.35
C ALA A 11 -28.57 -15.33 30.71
N SER A 12 -27.46 -14.62 30.46
CA SER A 12 -27.28 -13.18 30.71
C SER A 12 -28.26 -12.30 29.91
N ALA A 13 -28.60 -11.14 30.45
CA ALA A 13 -29.48 -10.17 29.78
C ALA A 13 -28.81 -9.63 28.51
N THR A 14 -27.52 -9.31 28.57
CA THR A 14 -26.73 -8.85 27.41
C THR A 14 -26.60 -9.94 26.36
N GLY A 15 -26.37 -11.19 26.74
CA GLY A 15 -26.29 -12.29 25.79
C GLY A 15 -27.60 -12.57 25.06
N LYS A 16 -28.74 -12.53 25.75
CA LYS A 16 -30.07 -12.64 25.10
C LYS A 16 -30.32 -11.49 24.12
N LEU A 17 -29.87 -10.29 24.46
CA LEU A 17 -30.04 -9.09 23.63
C LEU A 17 -29.18 -9.12 22.36
N TYR A 18 -27.93 -9.59 22.46
CA TYR A 18 -26.96 -9.52 21.35
C TYR A 18 -26.85 -10.80 20.54
N GLU A 19 -27.18 -11.99 21.07
CA GLU A 19 -27.04 -13.27 20.37
C GLU A 19 -27.76 -13.32 19.01
N PRO A 20 -29.04 -12.90 18.87
CA PRO A 20 -29.71 -12.94 17.57
C PRO A 20 -29.03 -12.04 16.53
N ARG A 21 -28.48 -10.90 16.97
CA ARG A 21 -27.77 -9.93 16.12
C ARG A 21 -26.41 -10.47 15.68
N LEU A 22 -25.67 -11.09 16.59
CA LEU A 22 -24.38 -11.73 16.29
C LEU A 22 -24.54 -12.93 15.35
N ARG A 23 -25.57 -13.76 15.54
CA ARG A 23 -25.88 -14.87 14.63
C ARG A 23 -26.26 -14.40 13.23
N ALA A 24 -26.99 -13.29 13.11
CA ALA A 24 -27.30 -12.71 11.81
C ALA A 24 -26.02 -12.23 11.08
N LYS A 25 -25.07 -11.63 11.81
CA LYS A 25 -23.76 -11.25 11.26
C LYS A 25 -22.93 -12.47 10.84
N GLN A 26 -22.92 -13.52 11.66
CA GLN A 26 -22.24 -14.77 11.33
C GLN A 26 -22.77 -15.38 10.02
N LYS A 27 -24.10 -15.51 9.87
CA LYS A 27 -24.71 -16.02 8.63
C LYS A 27 -24.38 -15.18 7.41
N ALA A 28 -24.34 -13.85 7.55
CA ALA A 28 -23.95 -12.96 6.46
C ALA A 28 -22.48 -13.13 6.07
N ILE A 29 -21.60 -13.46 7.03
CA ILE A 29 -20.18 -13.74 6.76
C ILE A 29 -20.01 -15.09 6.06
N GLU A 30 -20.73 -16.12 6.51
CA GLU A 30 -20.73 -17.46 5.90
C GLU A 30 -21.30 -17.46 4.47
N ALA A 31 -22.12 -16.47 4.12
CA ALA A 31 -22.68 -16.29 2.78
C ALA A 31 -21.75 -15.55 1.79
N ILE A 32 -20.55 -15.11 2.21
CA ILE A 32 -19.60 -14.45 1.31
C ILE A 32 -19.04 -15.46 0.30
N PRO A 33 -19.18 -15.23 -1.02
CA PRO A 33 -18.64 -16.14 -2.03
C PRO A 33 -17.11 -16.25 -1.96
N GLU A 34 -16.56 -17.48 -2.01
CA GLU A 34 -15.10 -17.73 -1.93
C GLU A 34 -14.28 -16.94 -2.97
N GLY A 35 -14.87 -16.61 -4.13
CA GLY A 35 -14.19 -15.85 -5.19
C GLY A 35 -13.81 -14.42 -4.80
N ALA A 36 -14.55 -13.79 -3.88
CA ALA A 36 -14.25 -12.45 -3.38
C ALA A 36 -13.02 -12.41 -2.43
N LEU A 37 -12.59 -13.57 -1.93
CA LEU A 37 -11.43 -13.71 -1.03
C LEU A 37 -10.12 -14.04 -1.77
N LYS A 38 -10.18 -14.45 -3.05
CA LYS A 38 -9.04 -15.07 -3.76
C LYS A 38 -8.37 -14.19 -4.82
N THR A 39 -8.92 -13.04 -5.21
CA THR A 39 -8.30 -12.16 -6.21
C THR A 39 -7.91 -10.84 -5.57
N ALA A 40 -6.61 -10.59 -5.40
CA ALA A 40 -6.11 -9.23 -5.21
C ALA A 40 -6.21 -8.51 -6.57
N PRO A 41 -7.18 -7.60 -6.77
CA PRO A 41 -7.35 -6.97 -8.07
C PRO A 41 -6.10 -6.18 -8.43
N LEU A 42 -5.74 -6.20 -9.71
CA LEU A 42 -4.58 -5.49 -10.27
C LEU A 42 -3.21 -5.94 -9.71
N ALA A 43 -3.11 -7.13 -9.13
CA ALA A 43 -1.85 -7.60 -8.54
C ALA A 43 -0.73 -7.77 -9.59
N ALA A 44 -1.06 -8.26 -10.79
CA ALA A 44 -0.09 -8.43 -11.86
C ALA A 44 0.36 -7.07 -12.41
N GLU A 45 -0.58 -6.15 -12.61
CA GLU A 45 -0.33 -4.80 -13.11
C GLU A 45 0.49 -3.97 -12.12
N LEU A 46 0.21 -4.10 -10.81
CA LEU A 46 1.02 -3.49 -9.77
C LEU A 46 2.44 -4.07 -9.78
N SER A 47 2.59 -5.38 -9.87
CA SER A 47 3.91 -6.03 -9.91
C SER A 47 4.72 -5.69 -11.17
N GLU A 48 4.06 -5.56 -12.33
CA GLU A 48 4.72 -5.15 -13.56
C GLU A 48 5.19 -3.71 -13.49
N MET A 49 4.34 -2.81 -12.96
CA MET A 49 4.68 -1.41 -12.81
C MET A 49 5.80 -1.19 -11.78
N ASP A 50 5.76 -1.93 -10.68
CA ASP A 50 6.81 -2.00 -9.67
C ASP A 50 8.15 -2.43 -10.30
N GLY A 51 8.14 -3.47 -11.13
CA GLY A 51 9.34 -3.88 -11.88
C GLY A 51 9.90 -2.80 -12.81
N GLN A 52 9.05 -1.95 -13.40
CA GLN A 52 9.51 -0.80 -14.20
C GLN A 52 10.11 0.30 -13.31
N HIS A 53 9.45 0.61 -12.19
CA HIS A 53 9.93 1.57 -11.20
C HIS A 53 11.32 1.16 -10.68
N ASP A 54 11.46 -0.08 -10.21
CA ASP A 54 12.70 -0.65 -9.73
C ASP A 54 13.79 -0.72 -10.80
N GLY A 55 13.40 -1.07 -12.03
CA GLY A 55 14.32 -1.10 -13.17
C GLY A 55 14.99 0.25 -13.42
N PHE A 56 14.20 1.33 -13.45
CA PHE A 56 14.76 2.68 -13.58
C PHE A 56 15.54 3.11 -12.33
N GLY A 57 15.02 2.82 -11.14
CA GLY A 57 15.66 3.17 -9.88
C GLY A 57 17.04 2.53 -9.73
N ALA A 58 17.15 1.24 -10.03
CA ALA A 58 18.39 0.50 -10.03
C ALA A 58 19.37 1.06 -11.08
N ALA A 59 18.89 1.40 -12.28
CA ALA A 59 19.73 2.01 -13.31
C ALA A 59 20.32 3.35 -12.86
N ILE A 60 19.52 4.21 -12.21
CA ILE A 60 19.96 5.49 -11.64
C ILE A 60 21.03 5.28 -10.55
N PHE A 61 20.83 4.30 -9.66
CA PHE A 61 21.81 3.99 -8.62
C PHE A 61 23.13 3.51 -9.22
N TYR A 62 23.09 2.48 -10.08
CA TYR A 62 24.30 1.87 -10.61
C TYR A 62 25.07 2.76 -11.59
N ILE A 63 24.39 3.63 -12.35
CA ILE A 63 25.11 4.61 -13.17
C ILE A 63 25.84 5.63 -12.29
N GLY A 64 25.29 5.99 -11.11
CA GLY A 64 25.96 6.81 -10.11
C GLY A 64 27.27 6.20 -9.62
N GLU A 65 27.22 4.94 -9.20
CA GLU A 65 28.41 4.21 -8.78
C GLU A 65 29.47 4.12 -9.90
N ALA A 66 29.05 3.79 -11.12
CA ALA A 66 29.94 3.69 -12.27
C ALA A 66 30.59 5.04 -12.64
N VAL A 67 29.80 6.12 -12.66
CA VAL A 67 30.26 7.47 -13.01
C VAL A 67 31.22 8.01 -11.94
N ALA A 68 30.94 7.75 -10.66
CA ALA A 68 31.81 8.15 -9.55
C ALA A 68 33.22 7.54 -9.71
N ALA A 69 33.29 6.24 -10.00
CA ALA A 69 34.53 5.50 -10.17
C ALA A 69 35.28 5.83 -11.48
N HIS A 70 34.60 6.35 -12.51
CA HIS A 70 35.22 6.52 -13.82
C HIS A 70 36.29 7.64 -13.83
N PRO A 71 37.54 7.37 -14.23
CA PRO A 71 38.65 8.33 -14.08
C PRO A 71 38.60 9.49 -15.09
N LYS A 72 37.92 9.33 -16.22
CA LYS A 72 37.93 10.30 -17.33
C LYS A 72 36.65 11.13 -17.48
N LEU A 73 35.64 10.92 -16.64
CA LEU A 73 34.40 11.71 -16.72
C LEU A 73 34.62 13.09 -16.11
N SER A 74 33.97 14.10 -16.68
CA SER A 74 34.06 15.47 -16.20
C SER A 74 33.43 15.60 -14.80
N LYS A 75 33.91 16.58 -14.04
CA LYS A 75 33.36 16.89 -12.71
C LYS A 75 31.86 17.20 -12.77
N ALA A 76 31.42 17.96 -13.78
CA ALA A 76 30.02 18.30 -13.97
C ALA A 76 29.11 17.07 -14.15
N VAL A 77 29.54 16.08 -14.94
CA VAL A 77 28.78 14.83 -15.10
C VAL A 77 28.72 14.05 -13.79
N LYS A 78 29.85 13.96 -13.07
CA LYS A 78 29.89 13.28 -11.76
C LYS A 78 28.96 13.93 -10.75
N GLU A 79 28.96 15.25 -10.68
CA GLU A 79 28.09 16.01 -9.77
C GLU A 79 26.62 15.86 -10.12
N ALA A 80 26.27 15.97 -11.41
CA ALA A 80 24.88 15.80 -11.86
C ALA A 80 24.32 14.41 -11.56
N VAL A 81 25.09 13.34 -11.81
CA VAL A 81 24.66 11.97 -11.53
C VAL A 81 24.58 11.72 -10.02
N LYS A 82 25.57 12.20 -9.25
CA LYS A 82 25.56 12.08 -7.79
C LYS A 82 24.36 12.80 -7.17
N GLU A 83 24.04 14.00 -7.65
CA GLU A 83 22.86 14.75 -7.21
C GLU A 83 21.57 13.98 -7.54
N ALA A 84 21.46 13.42 -8.75
CA ALA A 84 20.32 12.58 -9.14
C ALA A 84 20.15 11.35 -8.23
N GLN A 85 21.23 10.60 -8.00
CA GLN A 85 21.24 9.43 -7.12
C GLN A 85 20.82 9.83 -5.69
N ALA A 86 21.40 10.89 -5.13
CA ALA A 86 21.10 11.32 -3.77
C ALA A 86 19.62 11.73 -3.57
N ILE A 87 18.99 12.33 -4.59
CA ILE A 87 17.60 12.78 -4.54
C ILE A 87 16.64 11.60 -4.74
N PHE A 88 16.80 10.84 -5.82
CA PHE A 88 15.78 9.88 -6.24
C PHE A 88 16.02 8.47 -5.71
N VAL A 89 17.29 8.04 -5.59
CA VAL A 89 17.66 6.67 -5.20
C VAL A 89 18.92 6.70 -4.32
N PRO A 90 18.86 7.25 -3.10
CA PRO A 90 20.06 7.41 -2.25
C PRO A 90 20.68 6.06 -1.86
N GLN A 91 19.85 5.01 -1.80
CA GLN A 91 20.26 3.64 -1.54
C GLN A 91 19.26 2.67 -2.18
N LEU A 92 19.70 1.47 -2.58
CA LEU A 92 18.81 0.46 -3.19
C LEU A 92 17.66 0.02 -2.29
N GLY A 93 17.77 0.20 -0.98
CA GLY A 93 16.70 -0.14 -0.04
C GLY A 93 15.40 0.64 -0.26
N VAL A 94 15.44 1.79 -0.94
CA VAL A 94 14.22 2.57 -1.25
C VAL A 94 13.36 1.90 -2.32
N LEU A 95 13.94 1.04 -3.16
CA LEU A 95 13.27 0.25 -4.21
C LEU A 95 12.59 -1.02 -3.66
N ARG A 96 12.39 -1.08 -2.35
CA ARG A 96 11.68 -2.16 -1.66
C ARG A 96 10.59 -1.60 -0.78
N ALA A 97 10.29 -0.31 -0.96
CA ALA A 97 9.28 0.35 -0.19
C ALA A 97 7.91 -0.20 -0.60
N PRO A 98 6.91 -0.19 0.29
CA PRO A 98 5.54 -0.44 -0.11
C PRO A 98 5.12 0.48 -1.28
N TYR A 99 4.33 -0.02 -2.22
CA TYR A 99 3.90 0.76 -3.41
C TYR A 99 3.31 2.14 -3.07
N ALA A 100 2.64 2.28 -1.92
CA ALA A 100 2.09 3.55 -1.46
C ALA A 100 3.18 4.57 -1.09
N ASP A 101 4.27 4.11 -0.50
CA ASP A 101 5.41 4.94 -0.11
C ASP A 101 6.21 5.35 -1.37
N GLU A 102 6.34 4.45 -2.35
CA GLU A 102 6.96 4.77 -3.65
C GLU A 102 6.15 5.81 -4.43
N ALA A 103 4.83 5.63 -4.49
CA ALA A 103 3.91 6.60 -5.08
C ALA A 103 3.99 7.97 -4.41
N ALA A 104 4.05 8.02 -3.09
CA ALA A 104 4.19 9.26 -2.34
C ALA A 104 5.55 9.94 -2.63
N ALA A 105 6.64 9.18 -2.59
CA ALA A 105 7.97 9.68 -2.90
C ALA A 105 8.08 10.21 -4.34
N ALA A 106 7.40 9.58 -5.30
CA ALA A 106 7.38 10.05 -6.68
C ALA A 106 6.73 11.45 -6.81
N LEU A 107 5.64 11.69 -6.08
CA LEU A 107 4.97 12.98 -6.00
C LEU A 107 5.87 14.04 -5.34
N ASP A 108 6.47 13.70 -4.20
CA ASP A 108 7.33 14.60 -3.42
C ASP A 108 8.61 15.00 -4.18
N ASN A 109 9.09 14.14 -5.07
CA ASN A 109 10.29 14.37 -5.87
C ASN A 109 10.06 15.15 -7.18
N ARG A 110 8.80 15.49 -7.52
CA ARG A 110 8.48 16.28 -8.72
C ARG A 110 9.13 17.69 -8.72
N PRO A 111 9.13 18.44 -7.62
CA PRO A 111 9.80 19.74 -7.56
C PRO A 111 11.32 19.61 -7.74
N GLU A 112 11.93 18.58 -7.19
CA GLU A 112 13.37 18.33 -7.35
C GLU A 112 13.73 18.02 -8.81
N LEU A 113 12.94 17.18 -9.49
CA LEU A 113 13.11 16.96 -10.93
C LEU A 113 13.07 18.27 -11.72
N ALA A 114 12.16 19.18 -11.38
CA ALA A 114 12.10 20.48 -12.04
C ALA A 114 13.36 21.33 -11.78
N ARG A 115 13.90 21.28 -10.55
CA ARG A 115 15.11 22.01 -10.14
C ARG A 115 16.36 21.57 -10.90
N ILE A 116 16.57 20.25 -11.08
CA ILE A 116 17.82 19.71 -11.64
C ILE A 116 17.69 19.21 -13.09
N ARG A 117 16.55 19.45 -13.73
CA ARG A 117 16.22 18.96 -15.07
C ARG A 117 17.33 19.14 -16.10
N ASP A 118 17.89 20.35 -16.19
CA ASP A 118 18.87 20.67 -17.23
C ASP A 118 20.20 19.95 -17.01
N ASN A 119 20.60 19.77 -15.75
CA ASN A 119 21.77 18.97 -15.38
C ASN A 119 21.58 17.51 -15.81
N LEU A 120 20.41 16.94 -15.53
CA LEU A 120 20.08 15.56 -15.92
C LEU A 120 20.04 15.37 -17.44
N LYS A 121 19.56 16.37 -18.17
CA LYS A 121 19.47 16.33 -19.64
C LYS A 121 20.85 16.28 -20.31
N ALA A 122 21.86 16.89 -19.69
CA ALA A 122 23.22 16.92 -20.20
C ALA A 122 23.96 15.57 -20.05
N VAL A 123 23.46 14.67 -19.20
CA VAL A 123 24.07 13.35 -18.96
C VAL A 123 23.47 12.33 -19.92
N ALA A 124 24.26 11.86 -20.88
CA ALA A 124 23.88 10.75 -21.75
C ALA A 124 23.91 9.42 -20.99
N VAL A 125 23.00 8.51 -21.32
CA VAL A 125 22.87 7.19 -20.70
C VAL A 125 22.96 6.04 -21.71
N PRO A 126 23.38 4.83 -21.28
CA PRO A 126 23.34 3.64 -22.12
C PRO A 126 21.95 3.38 -22.72
N GLY A 127 21.91 2.89 -23.96
CA GLY A 127 20.65 2.66 -24.68
C GLY A 127 20.07 3.92 -25.37
N GLY A 128 20.72 5.08 -25.21
CA GLY A 128 20.29 6.34 -25.80
C GLY A 128 19.46 7.19 -24.84
N GLY A 129 19.28 8.47 -25.19
CA GLY A 129 18.62 9.45 -24.33
C GLY A 129 19.52 10.00 -23.24
N SER A 130 18.90 10.47 -22.15
CA SER A 130 19.56 11.15 -21.05
C SER A 130 19.13 10.63 -19.68
N LEU A 131 19.88 10.97 -18.63
CA LEU A 131 19.53 10.62 -17.25
C LEU A 131 18.17 11.21 -16.85
N LEU A 132 17.79 12.35 -17.46
CA LEU A 132 16.46 12.93 -17.32
C LEU A 132 15.36 11.95 -17.74
N ASP A 133 15.58 11.16 -18.79
CA ASP A 133 14.59 10.22 -19.30
C ASP A 133 14.40 9.05 -18.34
N TRP A 134 15.50 8.56 -17.74
CA TRP A 134 15.43 7.53 -16.69
C TRP A 134 14.73 8.01 -15.43
N VAL A 135 15.07 9.22 -14.94
CA VAL A 135 14.39 9.81 -13.76
C VAL A 135 12.90 10.06 -14.04
N LYS A 136 12.56 10.51 -15.25
CA LYS A 136 11.15 10.63 -15.65
C LYS A 136 10.44 9.29 -15.67
N GLY A 137 11.09 8.24 -16.19
CA GLY A 137 10.57 6.87 -16.18
C GLY A 137 10.29 6.39 -14.76
N PHE A 138 11.25 6.56 -13.86
CA PHE A 138 11.12 6.26 -12.44
C PHE A 138 9.91 6.94 -11.79
N LEU A 139 9.82 8.28 -11.87
CA LEU A 139 8.71 9.01 -11.26
C LEU A 139 7.36 8.74 -11.95
N ALA A 140 7.34 8.50 -13.26
CA ALA A 140 6.12 8.16 -13.98
C ALA A 140 5.59 6.78 -13.58
N ALA A 141 6.46 5.81 -13.31
CA ALA A 141 6.06 4.51 -12.79
C ALA A 141 5.47 4.64 -11.37
N GLY A 142 6.08 5.46 -10.51
CA GLY A 142 5.53 5.78 -9.18
C GLY A 142 4.13 6.43 -9.24
N ASP A 143 3.93 7.42 -10.12
CA ASP A 143 2.60 7.99 -10.35
C ASP A 143 1.58 6.95 -10.85
N GLN A 144 2.03 6.00 -11.65
CA GLN A 144 1.17 4.94 -12.19
C GLN A 144 0.82 3.91 -11.10
N LEU A 145 1.73 3.65 -10.15
CA LEU A 145 1.42 2.89 -8.94
C LEU A 145 0.30 3.56 -8.14
N ASP A 146 0.34 4.89 -7.92
CA ASP A 146 -0.75 5.63 -7.24
C ASP A 146 -2.10 5.40 -7.94
N LYS A 147 -2.14 5.52 -9.27
CA LYS A 147 -3.36 5.31 -10.05
C LYS A 147 -3.88 3.87 -9.92
N LEU A 148 -3.00 2.87 -10.01
CA LEU A 148 -3.38 1.47 -9.87
C LEU A 148 -3.86 1.16 -8.44
N LEU A 149 -3.26 1.77 -7.42
CA LEU A 149 -3.72 1.64 -6.03
C LEU A 149 -5.11 2.26 -5.83
N ARG A 150 -5.37 3.45 -6.40
CA ARG A 150 -6.71 4.08 -6.37
C ARG A 150 -7.75 3.28 -7.16
N GLN A 151 -7.36 2.73 -8.31
CA GLN A 151 -8.23 1.86 -9.10
C GLN A 151 -8.53 0.58 -8.33
N ARG A 152 -7.53 -0.03 -7.70
CA ARG A 152 -7.70 -1.20 -6.83
C ARG A 152 -8.64 -0.88 -5.66
N ALA A 153 -8.50 0.29 -5.02
CA ALA A 153 -9.41 0.72 -3.97
C ALA A 153 -10.85 0.88 -4.49
N THR A 154 -11.05 1.45 -5.68
CA THR A 154 -12.37 1.57 -6.32
C THR A 154 -12.95 0.20 -6.67
N LEU A 155 -12.15 -0.71 -7.21
CA LEU A 155 -12.57 -2.07 -7.55
C LEU A 155 -12.95 -2.84 -6.29
N LEU A 156 -12.16 -2.71 -5.22
CA LEU A 156 -12.48 -3.30 -3.93
C LEU A 156 -13.76 -2.68 -3.35
N ALA A 157 -13.96 -1.37 -3.42
CA ALA A 157 -15.20 -0.72 -2.99
C ALA A 157 -16.42 -1.14 -3.85
N GLY A 158 -16.24 -1.34 -5.15
CA GLY A 158 -17.27 -1.85 -6.06
C GLY A 158 -17.60 -3.33 -5.81
N VAL A 159 -16.59 -4.14 -5.50
CA VAL A 159 -16.73 -5.52 -5.04
C VAL A 159 -17.31 -5.56 -3.62
N GLU A 160 -17.05 -4.59 -2.76
CA GLU A 160 -17.67 -4.44 -1.43
C GLU A 160 -19.15 -4.05 -1.54
N ASN A 161 -19.53 -3.33 -2.59
CA ASN A 161 -20.93 -3.04 -2.93
C ASN A 161 -21.65 -4.24 -3.56
N ALA A 162 -20.93 -5.10 -4.31
CA ALA A 162 -21.48 -6.34 -4.88
C ALA A 162 -21.41 -7.55 -3.92
N SER A 163 -20.48 -7.53 -2.96
CA SER A 163 -20.28 -8.50 -1.89
C SER A 163 -20.12 -7.70 -0.59
N SER A 164 -21.20 -7.57 0.16
CA SER A 164 -21.39 -6.76 1.39
C SER A 164 -20.38 -6.90 2.55
N SER A 165 -19.16 -7.37 2.33
CA SER A 165 -18.19 -7.85 3.33
C SER A 165 -17.52 -6.75 4.15
N ALA A 166 -17.22 -5.56 3.62
CA ALA A 166 -16.57 -4.50 4.41
C ALA A 166 -17.50 -3.74 5.35
N PRO A 167 -18.71 -3.30 4.94
CA PRO A 167 -19.74 -2.84 5.87
C PRO A 167 -20.12 -3.93 6.88
N LEU A 168 -20.13 -5.20 6.45
CA LEU A 168 -20.36 -6.32 7.35
C LEU A 168 -19.24 -6.49 8.37
N ARG A 169 -17.96 -6.35 7.98
CA ARG A 169 -16.82 -6.43 8.89
C ARG A 169 -16.82 -5.30 9.91
N SER A 170 -16.92 -4.05 9.47
CA SER A 170 -16.93 -2.89 10.37
C SER A 170 -18.13 -2.92 11.33
N SER A 171 -19.32 -3.27 10.82
CA SER A 171 -20.51 -3.40 11.66
C SER A 171 -20.48 -4.60 12.61
N THR A 172 -19.84 -5.71 12.22
CA THR A 172 -19.65 -6.88 13.10
C THR A 172 -18.66 -6.57 14.22
N VAL A 173 -17.52 -5.94 13.90
CA VAL A 173 -16.54 -5.51 14.91
C VAL A 173 -17.16 -4.49 15.87
N GLY A 174 -17.90 -3.50 15.36
CA GLY A 174 -18.61 -2.54 16.21
C GLY A 174 -19.70 -3.18 17.08
N LEU A 175 -20.39 -4.21 16.59
CA LEU A 175 -21.38 -4.95 17.37
C LEU A 175 -20.72 -5.81 18.47
N LEU A 176 -19.58 -6.44 18.17
CA LEU A 176 -18.78 -7.19 19.15
C LEU A 176 -18.19 -6.27 20.22
N GLY A 177 -17.72 -5.08 19.86
CA GLY A 177 -17.25 -4.07 20.79
C GLY A 177 -18.34 -3.66 21.79
N ARG A 178 -19.51 -3.25 21.29
CA ARG A 178 -20.66 -2.89 22.15
C ARG A 178 -21.16 -4.05 23.01
N PHE A 179 -21.13 -5.28 22.47
CA PHE A 179 -21.48 -6.46 23.24
C PHE A 179 -20.52 -6.69 24.41
N ARG A 180 -19.21 -6.56 24.17
CA ARG A 180 -18.19 -6.71 25.22
C ARG A 180 -18.33 -5.63 26.29
N ASP A 181 -18.56 -4.39 25.88
CA ASP A 181 -18.67 -3.27 26.81
C ASP A 181 -19.94 -3.43 27.68
N ALA A 182 -21.09 -3.74 27.07
CA ALA A 182 -22.33 -4.02 27.82
C ALA A 182 -22.25 -5.25 28.73
N LEU A 183 -21.53 -6.29 28.31
CA LEU A 183 -21.31 -7.47 29.15
C LEU A 183 -20.41 -7.14 30.35
N ARG A 184 -19.43 -6.25 30.17
CA ARG A 184 -18.59 -5.79 31.27
C ARG A 184 -19.43 -4.98 32.27
N ASP A 185 -20.28 -4.09 31.79
CA ASP A 185 -21.17 -3.29 32.64
C ASP A 185 -22.15 -4.19 33.42
N GLU A 186 -22.74 -5.22 32.79
CA GLU A 186 -23.60 -6.22 33.47
C GLU A 186 -22.85 -6.99 34.57
N LEU A 187 -21.58 -7.34 34.34
CA LEU A 187 -20.76 -8.02 35.35
C LEU A 187 -20.37 -7.09 36.51
N GLU A 188 -20.15 -5.80 36.25
CA GLU A 188 -19.85 -4.80 37.29
C GLU A 188 -21.09 -4.47 38.14
N ASP A 189 -22.29 -4.50 37.54
CA ASP A 189 -23.57 -4.30 38.24
C ASP A 189 -23.98 -5.53 39.08
N ASP A 190 -23.67 -6.75 38.64
CA ASP A 190 -23.98 -7.99 39.37
C ASP A 190 -23.02 -8.25 40.57
N GLU A 191 -21.88 -7.55 40.66
CA GLU A 191 -20.90 -7.64 41.76
C GLU A 191 -21.16 -6.64 42.92
N ASN A 192 -22.16 -5.75 42.81
CA ASN A 192 -22.61 -4.81 43.85
C ASN A 192 -23.92 -5.25 44.53
#